data_AF-A0A820YZS2-F1
#
_entry.id   AF-A0A820YZS2-F1
#
_cell.length_a   1.000
_cell.length_b   1.000
_cell.length_c   1.000
_cell.angle_alpha   90.00
_cell.angle_beta   90.00
_cell.angle_gamma   90.00
#
_symmetry.space_group_name_H-M   'P 1'
#
loop_
_entity.id
_entity.type
_entity.pdbx_description
1 polymer ?
#
loop_
_entity_poly.entity_id
_entity_poly.type
_entity_poly.pdbx_seq_one_letter_code
_entity_poly.pdbx_strand_id
1 'polypeptide(L)'
;MAFTSIERYLFVFHHIFHRRYKCLLYRIPIPTCFLFTTIWYSVLIFAYSCRNSFTYSSFQCGTLCYLKNSPVFTHLENGIFFMFPLSIIVIGNVTLVIRVLIQKAQMKRRHRLGLWRNNFRMISQLMFIAILYMSIYVPSCILLIFGSYVRRSRFQPWAASVRIRYFTHLKYLVIFGCPFMVLAGQKELHQMIKKCFSPTGRQPWRVRWKTQTFPMTTVPTMMNGTTLM
;
A
#
# COMPACT_ATOMS: atom_id res chain seq x y z
N MET A 1 -1.14 2.01 1.77
CA MET A 1 -1.25 0.79 0.93
C MET A 1 -2.67 0.30 0.76
N ALA A 2 -3.46 0.15 1.83
CA ALA A 2 -4.87 -0.26 1.71
C ALA A 2 -5.67 0.65 0.75
N PHE A 3 -5.55 1.97 0.92
CA PHE A 3 -6.24 2.94 0.06
C PHE A 3 -5.83 2.83 -1.42
N THR A 4 -4.53 2.72 -1.71
CA THR A 4 -4.03 2.56 -3.08
C THR A 4 -4.51 1.26 -3.72
N SER A 5 -4.72 0.19 -2.96
CA SER A 5 -5.32 -1.05 -3.47
C SER A 5 -6.80 -0.86 -3.83
N ILE A 6 -7.55 -0.13 -3.00
CA ILE A 6 -8.96 0.21 -3.23
C ILE A 6 -9.10 1.14 -4.45
N GLU A 7 -8.25 2.16 -4.56
CA GLU A 7 -8.21 3.09 -5.69
C GLU A 7 -7.95 2.34 -7.00
N ARG A 8 -6.96 1.43 -7.02
CA ARG A 8 -6.66 0.61 -8.20
C ARG A 8 -7.80 -0.33 -8.56
N TYR A 9 -8.46 -0.92 -7.56
CA TYR A 9 -9.67 -1.71 -7.78
C TYR A 9 -10.77 -0.87 -8.44
N LEU A 10 -11.08 0.29 -7.87
CA LEU A 10 -12.07 1.24 -8.43
C LEU A 10 -11.69 1.69 -9.85
N PHE A 11 -10.42 1.96 -10.11
CA PHE A 11 -9.93 2.37 -11.42
C PHE A 11 -10.14 1.29 -12.50
N VAL A 12 -9.88 0.02 -12.16
CA VAL A 12 -10.00 -1.10 -13.12
C VAL A 12 -11.46 -1.44 -13.43
N PHE A 13 -12.34 -1.44 -12.42
CA PHE A 13 -13.73 -1.91 -12.61
C PHE A 13 -14.73 -0.77 -12.84
N HIS A 14 -14.51 0.40 -12.23
CA HIS A 14 -15.46 1.50 -12.22
C HIS A 14 -14.84 2.79 -12.74
N HIS A 15 -14.29 2.74 -13.95
CA HIS A 15 -13.61 3.88 -14.58
C HIS A 15 -14.47 5.16 -14.61
N ILE A 16 -15.80 5.03 -14.84
CA ILE A 16 -16.74 6.16 -14.85
C ILE A 16 -16.86 6.78 -13.44
N PHE A 17 -17.01 5.94 -12.41
CA PHE A 17 -17.09 6.38 -11.02
C PHE A 17 -15.80 7.07 -10.58
N HIS A 18 -14.65 6.47 -10.90
CA HIS A 18 -13.35 7.03 -10.58
C HIS A 18 -13.16 8.42 -11.21
N ARG A 19 -13.60 8.63 -12.45
CA ARG A 19 -13.51 9.95 -13.12
C ARG A 19 -14.36 11.01 -12.42
N ARG A 20 -15.56 10.66 -11.95
CA ARG A 20 -16.48 11.59 -11.27
C ARG A 20 -16.02 11.94 -9.85
N TYR A 21 -15.48 10.97 -9.11
CA TYR A 21 -15.13 11.13 -7.69
C TYR A 21 -13.62 11.18 -7.42
N LYS A 22 -12.80 11.43 -8.44
CA LYS A 22 -11.33 11.44 -8.33
C LYS A 22 -10.83 12.34 -7.19
N CYS A 23 -11.35 13.56 -7.12
CA CYS A 23 -10.93 14.53 -6.10
C CYS A 23 -11.29 14.05 -4.69
N LEU A 24 -12.49 13.51 -4.52
CA LEU A 24 -13.00 13.03 -3.24
C LEU A 24 -12.22 11.79 -2.76
N LEU A 25 -11.98 10.83 -3.66
CA LEU A 25 -11.20 9.63 -3.37
C LEU A 25 -9.77 9.97 -2.97
N TYR A 26 -9.10 10.93 -3.61
CA TYR A 26 -7.72 11.24 -3.25
C TYR A 26 -7.60 12.14 -2.02
N ARG A 27 -8.50 13.13 -1.89
CA ARG A 27 -8.34 14.23 -0.93
C ARG A 27 -8.81 13.90 0.47
N ILE A 28 -9.76 12.96 0.65
CA ILE A 28 -10.30 12.61 1.97
C ILE A 28 -9.41 11.64 2.76
N PRO A 29 -8.93 10.51 2.21
CA PRO A 29 -8.31 9.46 3.02
C PRO A 29 -6.99 9.89 3.66
N ILE A 30 -6.19 10.69 2.96
CA ILE A 30 -4.88 11.13 3.45
C ILE A 30 -5.02 11.98 4.73
N PRO A 31 -5.78 13.09 4.73
CA PRO A 31 -5.98 13.87 5.95
C PRO A 31 -6.76 13.09 7.01
N THR A 32 -7.73 12.25 6.64
CA THR A 32 -8.45 11.42 7.62
C THR A 32 -7.50 10.46 8.34
N CYS A 33 -6.62 9.75 7.63
CA CYS A 33 -5.61 8.88 8.27
C CYS A 33 -4.66 9.67 9.16
N PHE A 34 -4.21 10.84 8.71
CA PHE A 34 -3.31 11.70 9.50
C PHE A 34 -3.97 12.24 10.76
N LEU A 35 -5.16 12.83 10.64
CA LEU A 35 -5.93 13.40 11.75
C LEU A 35 -6.32 12.32 12.75
N PHE A 36 -6.82 11.17 12.28
CA PHE A 36 -7.19 10.06 13.14
C PHE A 36 -6.02 9.57 14.00
N THR A 37 -4.85 9.38 13.39
CA THR A 37 -3.63 8.94 14.09
C THR A 37 -3.17 10.00 15.09
N THR A 38 -3.19 11.27 14.70
CA THR A 38 -2.77 12.39 15.55
C THR A 38 -3.68 12.55 16.77
N ILE A 39 -5.00 12.51 16.56
CA ILE A 39 -6.00 12.62 17.64
C ILE A 39 -5.84 11.45 18.60
N TRP A 40 -5.76 10.22 18.08
CA TRP A 40 -5.63 9.02 18.89
C TRP A 40 -4.40 9.07 19.82
N TYR A 41 -3.22 9.34 19.27
CA TYR A 41 -2.00 9.41 20.08
C TYR A 41 -1.99 10.63 21.03
N SER A 42 -2.55 11.76 20.62
CA SER A 42 -2.67 12.94 21.50
C SER A 42 -3.54 12.62 22.72
N VAL A 43 -4.69 12.00 22.53
CA VAL A 43 -5.57 11.59 23.64
C VAL A 43 -4.86 10.61 24.56
N LEU A 44 -4.15 9.61 24.02
CA LEU A 44 -3.41 8.65 24.86
C LEU A 44 -2.28 9.31 25.66
N ILE A 45 -1.59 10.30 25.09
CA ILE A 45 -0.50 11.00 25.77
C ILE A 45 -1.03 11.91 26.88
N PHE A 46 -2.11 12.68 26.63
CA PHE A 46 -2.60 13.66 27.59
C PHE A 46 -3.59 13.10 28.62
N ALA A 47 -4.43 12.12 28.24
CA ALA A 47 -5.43 11.56 29.15
C ALA A 47 -4.86 10.49 30.09
N TYR A 48 -3.81 9.77 29.67
CA TYR A 48 -3.24 8.68 30.45
C TYR A 48 -2.00 9.14 31.24
N SER A 49 -2.24 9.69 32.44
CA SER A 49 -1.16 10.09 33.35
C SER A 49 -0.43 8.86 33.90
N CYS A 50 0.82 8.65 33.50
CA CYS A 50 1.66 7.60 34.06
C CYS A 50 3.14 7.99 34.11
N ARG A 51 3.89 7.43 35.06
CA ARG A 51 5.32 7.73 35.25
C ARG A 51 6.16 6.86 34.32
N ASN A 52 6.89 7.50 33.41
CA ASN A 52 7.85 6.82 32.54
C ASN A 52 9.11 6.41 33.33
N SER A 53 9.53 5.15 33.17
CA SER A 53 10.84 4.66 33.64
C SER A 53 11.72 4.41 32.43
N PHE A 54 12.88 5.08 32.34
CA PHE A 54 13.81 4.92 31.23
C PHE A 54 14.93 3.95 31.60
N THR A 55 15.10 2.91 30.79
CA THR A 55 16.20 1.96 30.92
C THR A 55 17.22 2.26 29.81
N TYR A 56 18.32 2.94 30.14
CA TYR A 56 19.33 3.34 29.15
C TYR A 56 20.15 2.18 28.58
N SER A 57 20.07 1.00 29.18
CA SER A 57 20.78 -0.21 28.71
C SER A 57 20.03 -1.01 27.65
N SER A 58 18.78 -0.66 27.32
CA SER A 58 18.01 -1.34 26.27
C SER A 58 18.21 -0.69 24.90
N PHE A 59 18.23 -1.52 23.86
CA PHE A 59 18.38 -1.08 22.47
C PHE A 59 17.29 -0.09 22.01
N GLN A 60 16.11 -0.14 22.63
CA GLN A 60 15.08 0.89 22.47
C GLN A 60 15.02 1.72 23.75
N CYS A 61 15.25 3.03 23.62
CA CYS A 61 15.13 3.96 24.73
C CYS A 61 13.68 4.44 24.82
N GLY A 62 12.98 3.94 25.84
CA GLY A 62 11.59 4.31 26.10
C GLY A 62 10.57 3.47 25.32
N THR A 63 9.59 2.99 26.06
CA THR A 63 8.33 2.48 25.50
C THR A 63 7.22 3.37 26.04
N LEU A 64 6.21 3.67 25.23
CA LEU A 64 5.06 4.46 25.68
C LEU A 64 4.46 3.79 26.92
N CYS A 65 4.33 4.53 28.01
CA CYS A 65 4.01 3.92 29.29
C CYS A 65 2.60 3.28 29.34
N TYR A 66 1.64 3.79 28.55
CA TYR A 66 0.32 3.14 28.42
C TYR A 66 0.41 1.73 27.81
N LEU A 67 1.38 1.46 26.92
CA LEU A 67 1.61 0.13 26.35
C LEU A 67 2.15 -0.86 27.40
N LYS A 68 2.98 -0.37 28.32
CA LYS A 68 3.57 -1.18 29.40
C LYS A 68 2.55 -1.50 30.49
N ASN A 69 1.73 -0.52 30.87
CA ASN A 69 0.85 -0.65 32.03
C ASN A 69 -0.47 -1.36 31.70
N SER A 70 -0.94 -1.30 30.45
CA SER A 70 -2.21 -1.91 30.05
C SER A 70 -2.05 -2.80 28.82
N PRO A 71 -2.24 -4.12 28.95
CA PRO A 71 -2.23 -5.02 27.80
C PRO A 71 -3.40 -4.73 26.85
N VAL A 72 -4.51 -4.15 27.36
CA VAL A 72 -5.70 -3.82 26.55
C VAL A 72 -5.36 -2.81 25.46
N PHE A 73 -4.66 -1.72 25.79
CA PHE A 73 -4.26 -0.74 24.78
C PHE A 73 -3.28 -1.32 23.77
N THR A 74 -2.37 -2.20 24.22
CA THR A 74 -1.47 -2.91 23.31
C THR A 74 -2.24 -3.79 22.32
N HIS A 75 -3.25 -4.54 22.77
CA HIS A 75 -4.07 -5.36 21.87
C HIS A 75 -4.95 -4.53 20.94
N LEU A 76 -5.53 -3.42 21.43
CA LEU A 76 -6.30 -2.50 20.61
C LEU A 76 -5.42 -1.85 19.53
N GLU A 77 -4.23 -1.37 19.88
CA GLU A 77 -3.32 -0.75 18.94
C GLU A 77 -2.90 -1.75 17.85
N ASN A 78 -2.50 -2.95 18.26
CA ASN A 78 -2.15 -4.03 17.33
C ASN A 78 -3.33 -4.48 16.46
N GLY A 79 -4.53 -4.56 17.03
CA GLY A 79 -5.74 -4.96 16.30
C GLY A 79 -6.15 -3.91 15.26
N ILE A 80 -6.38 -2.69 15.72
CA ILE A 80 -6.98 -1.61 14.92
C ILE A 80 -5.97 -1.03 13.93
N PHE A 81 -4.73 -0.75 14.34
CA PHE A 81 -3.77 -0.07 13.48
C PHE A 81 -2.95 -1.02 12.63
N PHE A 82 -2.80 -2.29 13.04
CA PHE A 82 -2.00 -3.24 12.27
C PHE A 82 -2.84 -4.34 11.63
N MET A 83 -3.60 -5.12 12.41
CA MET A 83 -4.31 -6.29 11.87
C MET A 83 -5.46 -5.91 10.93
N PHE A 84 -6.20 -4.85 11.23
CA PHE A 84 -7.32 -4.41 10.40
C PHE A 84 -6.88 -3.87 9.01
N PRO A 85 -5.89 -2.97 8.89
CA PRO A 85 -5.37 -2.59 7.58
C PRO A 85 -4.75 -3.76 6.83
N LEU A 86 -4.07 -4.66 7.56
CA LEU A 86 -3.46 -5.86 6.97
C LEU A 86 -4.53 -6.78 6.34
N SER A 87 -5.63 -7.04 7.03
CA SER A 87 -6.71 -7.89 6.51
C SER A 87 -7.36 -7.28 5.27
N ILE A 88 -7.61 -5.96 5.27
CA ILE A 88 -8.11 -5.24 4.08
C ILE A 88 -7.14 -5.36 2.90
N ILE A 89 -5.83 -5.22 3.15
CA ILE A 89 -4.81 -5.36 2.11
C ILE A 89 -4.84 -6.79 1.53
N VAL A 90 -4.90 -7.82 2.38
CA VAL A 90 -4.93 -9.21 1.94
C VAL A 90 -6.18 -9.50 1.11
N ILE A 91 -7.36 -9.20 1.65
CA ILE A 91 -8.64 -9.45 0.98
C ILE A 91 -8.72 -8.67 -0.33
N GLY A 92 -8.31 -7.40 -0.32
CA GLY A 92 -8.29 -6.54 -1.50
C GLY A 92 -7.36 -7.08 -2.59
N ASN A 93 -6.15 -7.50 -2.24
CA ASN A 93 -5.21 -8.07 -3.21
C ASN A 93 -5.69 -9.42 -3.76
N VAL A 94 -6.18 -10.31 -2.91
CA VAL A 94 -6.72 -11.62 -3.34
C VAL A 94 -7.89 -11.43 -4.30
N THR A 95 -8.84 -10.55 -3.95
CA THR A 95 -10.00 -10.23 -4.79
C THR A 95 -9.57 -9.63 -6.13
N LEU A 96 -8.58 -8.74 -6.12
CA LEU A 96 -8.04 -8.15 -7.33
C LEU A 96 -7.42 -9.20 -8.25
N VAL A 97 -6.60 -10.12 -7.70
CA VAL A 97 -5.99 -11.22 -8.47
C VAL A 97 -7.06 -12.13 -9.08
N ILE A 98 -8.01 -12.60 -8.27
CA ILE A 98 -9.09 -13.48 -8.73
C ILE A 98 -9.84 -12.83 -9.90
N ARG A 99 -10.23 -11.55 -9.77
CA ARG A 99 -10.95 -10.86 -10.84
C ARG A 99 -10.12 -10.66 -12.09
N VAL A 100 -8.82 -10.38 -11.97
CA VAL A 100 -7.93 -10.24 -13.13
C VAL A 100 -7.78 -11.57 -13.88
N LEU A 101 -7.75 -12.69 -13.16
CA LEU A 101 -7.76 -14.02 -13.76
C LEU A 101 -9.07 -14.29 -14.50
N ILE A 102 -10.23 -13.93 -13.92
CA ILE A 102 -11.53 -14.08 -14.58
C ILE A 102 -11.60 -13.19 -15.84
N GLN A 103 -11.18 -11.94 -15.75
CA GLN A 103 -11.20 -11.00 -16.87
C GLN A 103 -10.21 -11.35 -17.99
N LYS A 104 -9.16 -12.12 -17.71
CA LYS A 104 -8.23 -12.62 -18.74
C LYS A 104 -8.98 -13.34 -19.87
N ALA A 105 -9.96 -14.16 -19.51
CA ALA A 105 -10.78 -14.91 -20.47
C ALA A 105 -11.61 -13.98 -21.38
N GLN A 106 -12.17 -12.91 -20.80
CA GLN A 106 -13.00 -11.95 -21.53
C GLN A 106 -12.16 -11.00 -22.41
N MET A 107 -11.00 -10.54 -21.94
CA MET A 107 -10.14 -9.61 -22.69
C MET A 107 -9.46 -10.28 -23.89
N LYS A 108 -9.16 -11.60 -23.82
CA LYS A 108 -8.62 -12.36 -24.95
C LYS A 108 -9.55 -12.31 -26.16
N ARG A 109 -10.88 -12.31 -25.95
CA ARG A 109 -11.89 -12.24 -27.02
C ARG A 109 -11.97 -10.87 -27.70
N ARG A 110 -11.61 -9.78 -27.01
CA ARG A 110 -11.73 -8.40 -27.53
C ARG A 110 -10.42 -7.83 -28.11
N HIS A 111 -9.41 -8.66 -28.35
CA HIS A 111 -8.11 -8.25 -28.90
C HIS A 111 -7.37 -7.14 -28.10
N ARG A 112 -7.71 -6.93 -26.81
CA ARG A 112 -7.09 -5.91 -25.93
C ARG A 112 -5.89 -6.45 -25.12
N LEU A 113 -5.07 -7.28 -25.74
CA LEU A 113 -3.92 -7.96 -25.09
C LEU A 113 -2.87 -6.97 -24.53
N GLY A 114 -2.63 -5.87 -25.23
CA GLY A 114 -1.65 -4.85 -24.80
C GLY A 114 -2.03 -4.16 -23.48
N LEU A 115 -3.30 -3.77 -23.34
CA LEU A 115 -3.82 -3.16 -22.11
C LEU A 115 -3.78 -4.14 -20.94
N TRP A 116 -4.15 -5.41 -21.19
CA TRP A 116 -4.08 -6.47 -20.20
C TRP A 116 -2.66 -6.66 -19.67
N ARG A 117 -1.65 -6.73 -20.55
CA ARG A 117 -0.24 -6.88 -20.14
C ARG A 117 0.26 -5.69 -19.32
N ASN A 118 -0.25 -4.48 -19.59
CA ASN A 118 0.07 -3.31 -18.79
C ASN A 118 -0.53 -3.39 -17.38
N ASN A 119 -1.82 -3.70 -17.30
CA ASN A 119 -2.52 -3.84 -16.02
C ASN A 119 -1.90 -4.97 -15.19
N PHE A 120 -1.62 -6.12 -15.81
CA PHE A 120 -1.01 -7.26 -15.12
C PHE A 120 0.35 -6.92 -14.51
N ARG A 121 1.19 -6.14 -15.21
CA ARG A 121 2.48 -5.69 -14.67
C ARG A 121 2.30 -4.80 -13.42
N MET A 122 1.36 -3.86 -13.45
CA MET A 122 1.06 -2.98 -12.32
C MET A 122 0.49 -3.77 -11.12
N ILE A 123 -0.32 -4.78 -11.38
CA ILE A 123 -0.88 -5.68 -10.38
C ILE A 123 0.21 -6.56 -9.78
N SER A 124 1.11 -7.09 -10.60
CA SER A 124 2.26 -7.88 -10.15
C SER A 124 3.16 -7.10 -9.19
N GLN A 125 3.40 -5.81 -9.44
CA GLN A 125 4.12 -4.94 -8.49
C GLN A 125 3.38 -4.79 -7.17
N LEU A 126 2.07 -4.56 -7.21
CA LEU A 126 1.26 -4.42 -6.00
C LEU A 126 1.28 -5.72 -5.19
N MET A 127 1.16 -6.85 -5.87
CA MET A 127 1.26 -8.18 -5.26
C MET A 127 2.63 -8.41 -4.64
N PHE A 128 3.72 -8.02 -5.30
CA PHE A 128 5.05 -8.14 -4.74
C PHE A 128 5.19 -7.29 -3.47
N ILE A 129 4.74 -6.04 -3.49
CA ILE A 129 4.76 -5.16 -2.31
C ILE A 129 3.90 -5.77 -1.19
N ALA A 130 2.74 -6.32 -1.51
CA ALA A 130 1.87 -6.99 -0.55
C ALA A 130 2.53 -8.23 0.06
N ILE A 131 3.19 -9.07 -0.74
CA ILE A 131 3.92 -10.24 -0.27
C ILE A 131 5.08 -9.83 0.63
N LEU A 132 5.86 -8.83 0.24
CA LEU A 132 6.96 -8.28 1.04
C LEU A 132 6.45 -7.72 2.38
N TYR A 133 5.30 -7.03 2.35
CA TYR A 133 4.67 -6.51 3.56
C TYR A 133 4.20 -7.68 4.45
N MET A 134 3.51 -8.67 3.88
CA MET A 134 3.03 -9.84 4.61
C MET A 134 4.15 -10.67 5.21
N SER A 135 5.25 -10.88 4.49
CA SER A 135 6.39 -11.69 4.98
C SER A 135 7.08 -11.08 6.20
N ILE A 136 6.97 -9.76 6.39
CA ILE A 136 7.56 -9.06 7.54
C ILE A 136 6.54 -8.88 8.67
N TYR A 137 5.30 -8.49 8.33
CA TYR A 137 4.29 -8.20 9.34
C TYR A 137 3.65 -9.45 9.92
N VAL A 138 3.38 -10.50 9.13
CA VAL A 138 2.74 -11.73 9.64
C VAL A 138 3.60 -12.41 10.71
N PRO A 139 4.90 -12.66 10.51
CA PRO A 139 5.71 -13.28 11.57
C PRO A 139 5.82 -12.39 12.82
N SER A 140 5.86 -11.06 12.66
CA SER A 140 5.83 -10.12 13.77
C SER A 140 4.53 -10.21 14.58
N CYS A 141 3.38 -10.38 13.91
CA CYS A 141 2.08 -10.55 14.55
C CYS A 141 1.98 -11.91 15.24
N ILE A 142 2.47 -12.99 14.59
CA ILE A 142 2.53 -14.33 15.16
C ILE A 142 3.36 -14.31 16.46
N LEU A 143 4.56 -13.74 16.44
CA LEU A 143 5.41 -13.62 17.64
C LEU A 143 4.72 -12.84 18.76
N LEU A 144 3.93 -11.81 18.41
CA LEU A 144 3.19 -11.02 19.39
C LEU A 144 2.04 -11.81 20.02
N ILE A 145 1.26 -12.53 19.22
CA ILE A 145 0.16 -13.37 19.68
C ILE A 145 0.72 -14.53 20.53
N PHE A 146 1.66 -15.31 20.00
CA PHE A 146 2.28 -16.42 20.73
C PHE A 146 2.98 -15.96 22.01
N GLY A 147 3.68 -14.82 21.97
CA GLY A 147 4.30 -14.24 23.16
C GLY A 147 3.30 -13.78 24.22
N SER A 148 2.05 -13.49 23.84
CA SER A 148 0.97 -13.11 24.77
C SER A 148 0.27 -14.32 25.37
N TYR A 149 0.07 -15.40 24.59
CA TYR A 149 -0.64 -16.60 25.06
C TYR A 149 0.28 -17.60 25.78
N VAL A 150 1.54 -17.73 25.38
CA VAL A 150 2.48 -18.69 25.96
C VAL A 150 3.22 -18.06 27.15
N ARG A 151 2.68 -18.21 28.37
CA ARG A 151 3.27 -17.70 29.64
C ARG A 151 4.60 -18.37 30.06
N ARG A 152 5.27 -19.12 29.19
CA ARG A 152 6.53 -19.79 29.53
C ARG A 152 7.63 -18.75 29.72
N SER A 153 8.22 -18.70 30.92
CA SER A 153 9.15 -17.66 31.37
C SER A 153 10.33 -17.38 30.42
N ARG A 154 10.79 -18.37 29.66
CA ARG A 154 11.90 -18.20 28.70
C ARG A 154 11.49 -17.76 27.29
N PHE A 155 10.28 -18.06 26.85
CA PHE A 155 9.87 -17.82 25.46
C PHE A 155 9.53 -16.36 25.20
N GLN A 156 8.84 -15.72 26.14
CA GLN A 156 8.40 -14.33 26.03
C GLN A 156 9.56 -13.33 25.84
N PRO A 157 10.65 -13.35 26.64
CA PRO A 157 11.77 -12.43 26.43
C PRO A 157 12.53 -12.70 25.13
N TRP A 158 12.65 -13.97 24.73
CA TRP A 158 13.25 -14.34 23.45
C TRP A 158 12.43 -13.81 22.26
N ALA A 159 11.12 -14.05 22.26
CA ALA A 159 10.21 -13.59 21.20
C ALA A 159 10.20 -12.05 21.10
N ALA A 160 10.19 -11.36 22.24
CA ALA A 160 10.30 -9.90 22.29
C ALA A 160 11.63 -9.41 21.70
N SER A 161 12.75 -10.04 22.06
CA SER A 161 14.08 -9.70 21.53
C SER A 161 14.17 -9.91 20.02
N VAL A 162 13.71 -11.04 19.50
CA VAL A 162 13.70 -11.34 18.06
C VAL A 162 12.81 -10.35 17.31
N ARG A 163 11.62 -10.07 17.82
CA ARG A 163 10.68 -9.09 17.25
C ARG A 163 11.32 -7.70 17.16
N ILE A 164 11.95 -7.23 18.24
CA ILE A 164 12.56 -5.91 18.29
C ILE A 164 13.76 -5.83 17.35
N ARG A 165 14.71 -6.77 17.47
CA ARG A 165 15.99 -6.72 16.73
C ARG A 165 15.85 -6.96 15.23
N TYR A 166 14.99 -7.87 14.79
CA TYR A 166 14.91 -8.22 13.38
C TYR A 166 13.70 -7.56 12.72
N PHE A 167 12.50 -7.81 13.24
CA PHE A 167 11.27 -7.42 12.56
C PHE A 167 11.00 -5.91 12.58
N THR A 168 11.45 -5.19 13.61
CA THR A 168 11.33 -3.72 13.62
C THR A 168 12.20 -3.09 12.54
N HIS A 169 13.43 -3.58 12.34
CA HIS A 169 14.32 -3.05 11.31
C HIS A 169 13.91 -3.44 9.89
N LEU A 170 13.44 -4.68 9.71
CA LEU A 170 12.90 -5.15 8.43
C LEU A 170 11.74 -4.28 7.91
N LYS A 171 10.91 -3.72 8.79
CA LYS A 171 9.84 -2.80 8.38
C LYS A 171 10.38 -1.56 7.66
N TYR A 172 11.52 -1.02 8.07
CA TYR A 172 12.14 0.11 7.38
C TYR A 172 12.61 -0.27 5.98
N LEU A 173 13.12 -1.50 5.77
CA LEU A 173 13.46 -1.97 4.44
C LEU A 173 12.27 -1.99 3.49
N VAL A 174 11.06 -2.28 3.98
CA VAL A 174 9.83 -2.16 3.16
C VAL A 174 9.61 -0.72 2.74
N ILE A 175 9.72 0.22 3.66
CA ILE A 175 9.51 1.65 3.40
C ILE A 175 10.54 2.14 2.37
N PHE A 176 11.81 1.80 2.54
CA PHE A 176 12.87 2.15 1.59
C PHE A 176 12.73 1.42 0.25
N GLY A 177 12.27 0.17 0.23
CA GLY A 177 12.11 -0.64 -0.99
C GLY A 177 10.93 -0.20 -1.85
N CYS A 178 9.84 0.32 -1.24
CA CYS A 178 8.63 0.75 -1.95
C CYS A 178 8.88 1.70 -3.14
N PRO A 179 9.62 2.81 -3.02
CA PRO A 179 9.87 3.69 -4.16
C PRO A 179 10.60 2.98 -5.29
N PHE A 180 11.59 2.13 -5.00
CA PHE A 180 12.30 1.35 -6.02
C PHE A 180 11.38 0.37 -6.73
N MET A 181 10.48 -0.30 -6.00
CA MET A 181 9.49 -1.20 -6.60
C MET A 181 8.50 -0.46 -7.50
N VAL A 182 8.09 0.74 -7.12
CA VAL A 182 7.22 1.60 -7.95
C VAL A 182 7.97 2.08 -9.20
N LEU A 183 9.21 2.53 -9.05
CA LEU A 183 10.07 2.99 -10.15
C LEU A 183 10.36 1.87 -11.15
N ALA A 184 10.75 0.69 -10.67
CA ALA A 184 10.96 -0.51 -11.49
C ALA A 184 9.70 -0.87 -12.29
N GLY A 185 8.55 -0.44 -11.81
CA GLY A 185 7.27 -0.65 -12.43
C GLY A 185 6.91 0.27 -13.59
N GLN A 186 7.54 1.45 -13.67
CA GLN A 186 7.24 2.44 -14.69
C GLN A 186 7.90 2.08 -16.03
N LYS A 187 7.09 1.89 -17.06
CA LYS A 187 7.57 1.57 -18.42
C LYS A 187 8.39 2.69 -19.02
N GLU A 188 7.99 3.93 -18.76
CA GLU A 188 8.65 5.13 -19.28
C GLU A 188 10.09 5.22 -18.76
N LEU A 189 10.28 5.00 -17.45
CA LEU A 189 11.62 4.96 -16.86
C LEU A 189 12.48 3.87 -17.49
N HIS A 190 11.93 2.67 -17.70
CA HIS A 190 12.64 1.58 -18.36
C HIS A 190 13.03 1.92 -19.81
N GLN A 191 12.17 2.63 -20.54
CA GLN A 191 12.46 3.11 -21.89
C GLN A 191 13.53 4.21 -21.89
N MET A 192 13.48 5.13 -20.92
CA MET A 192 14.50 6.17 -20.73
C MET A 192 15.87 5.55 -20.43
N ILE A 193 15.93 4.62 -19.49
CA ILE A 193 17.16 3.88 -19.15
C ILE A 193 17.69 3.15 -20.39
N LYS A 194 16.85 2.38 -21.09
CA LYS A 194 17.28 1.65 -22.29
C LYS A 194 17.81 2.58 -23.38
N LYS A 195 17.25 3.79 -23.53
CA LYS A 195 17.75 4.81 -24.45
C LYS A 195 19.09 5.39 -24.01
N CYS A 196 19.26 5.68 -22.72
CA CYS A 196 20.54 6.15 -22.19
C CYS A 196 21.69 5.14 -22.39
N PHE A 197 21.38 3.84 -22.30
CA PHE A 197 22.36 2.77 -22.50
C PHE A 197 22.48 2.27 -23.94
N SER A 198 21.67 2.78 -24.88
CA SER A 198 21.77 2.37 -26.28
C SER A 198 22.86 3.20 -26.98
N PRO A 199 23.92 2.56 -27.51
CA PRO A 199 25.05 3.27 -28.13
C PRO A 199 24.67 4.05 -29.40
N THR A 200 23.52 3.76 -30.00
CA THR A 200 23.12 4.24 -31.33
C THR A 200 22.31 5.55 -31.32
N GLY A 201 22.12 6.21 -30.16
CA GLY A 201 21.10 7.25 -30.01
C GLY A 201 21.51 8.49 -29.21
N ARG A 202 22.62 9.16 -29.55
CA ARG A 202 22.83 10.58 -29.16
C ARG A 202 21.94 11.49 -30.00
N GLN A 203 20.61 11.31 -29.97
CA GLN A 203 19.73 12.39 -30.40
C GLN A 203 19.61 13.40 -29.24
N PRO A 204 19.81 14.71 -29.52
CA PRO A 204 19.79 15.73 -28.48
C PRO A 204 18.43 15.76 -27.77
N TRP A 205 18.51 15.76 -26.44
CA TRP A 205 17.42 15.81 -25.45
C TRP A 205 16.55 17.09 -25.53
N ARG A 206 16.23 17.63 -26.72
CA ARG A 206 15.16 18.64 -26.86
C ARG A 206 13.82 17.94 -26.70
N VAL A 207 13.51 17.65 -25.45
CA VAL A 207 12.27 17.04 -25.00
C VAL A 207 11.12 18.00 -25.32
N ARG A 208 10.30 17.57 -26.26
CA ARG A 208 8.92 18.02 -26.46
C ARG A 208 8.12 17.61 -25.21
N TRP A 209 8.26 18.37 -24.12
CA TRP A 209 7.36 18.32 -22.95
C TRP A 209 5.98 18.93 -23.24
N LYS A 210 5.65 19.21 -24.51
CA LYS A 210 4.30 19.63 -24.89
C LYS A 210 3.35 18.45 -24.71
N THR A 211 2.71 18.44 -23.54
CA THR A 211 1.34 17.96 -23.33
C THR A 211 1.09 16.52 -23.79
N GLN A 212 1.63 15.56 -23.05
CA GLN A 212 0.90 14.30 -22.81
C GLN A 212 -0.20 14.58 -21.77
N THR A 213 -1.11 15.50 -22.10
CA THR A 213 -2.49 15.34 -21.66
C THR A 213 -2.94 14.01 -22.25
N PHE A 214 -3.15 13.01 -21.39
CA PHE A 214 -3.83 11.78 -21.76
C PHE A 214 -4.94 12.13 -22.75
N PRO A 215 -4.97 11.56 -23.97
CA PRO A 215 -6.13 11.72 -24.82
C PRO A 215 -7.30 11.12 -24.04
N MET A 216 -8.07 11.98 -23.38
CA MET A 216 -9.43 11.65 -23.00
C MET A 216 -10.05 11.27 -24.32
N THR A 217 -10.31 9.98 -24.48
CA THR A 217 -11.22 9.45 -25.47
C THR A 217 -12.44 10.34 -25.46
N THR A 218 -12.51 11.22 -26.45
CA THR A 218 -13.72 11.95 -26.81
C THR A 218 -14.72 10.86 -27.10
N VAL A 219 -15.62 10.65 -26.14
CA VAL A 219 -16.80 9.83 -26.34
C VAL A 219 -17.49 10.42 -27.57
N PRO A 220 -17.74 9.64 -28.63
CA PRO A 220 -18.54 10.13 -29.74
C PRO A 220 -19.90 10.52 -29.18
N THR A 221 -20.17 11.82 -29.11
CA THR A 221 -21.52 12.35 -29.01
C THR A 221 -22.28 11.80 -30.20
N MET A 222 -23.11 10.78 -29.96
CA MET A 222 -24.15 10.39 -30.89
C MET A 222 -25.04 11.62 -31.09
N MET A 223 -24.85 12.30 -32.22
CA MET A 223 -25.85 13.21 -32.76
C MET A 223 -27.06 12.35 -33.13
N ASN A 224 -28.08 12.38 -32.27
CA ASN A 224 -29.44 12.05 -32.68
C ASN A 224 -29.93 13.22 -33.52
N GLY A 225 -29.81 13.06 -34.84
CA GLY A 225 -30.43 13.94 -35.82
C GLY A 225 -31.10 13.08 -36.89
N THR A 226 -32.42 12.91 -36.75
CA THR A 226 -33.41 12.66 -37.82
C THR A 226 -34.78 12.58 -37.13
N THR A 227 -35.56 13.67 -37.00
CA THR A 227 -36.46 14.24 -38.02
C THR A 227 -36.91 13.22 -39.06
N LEU A 228 -38.16 12.78 -38.92
CA LEU A 228 -39.04 12.40 -40.03
C LEU A 228 -40.47 12.68 -39.59
N MET A 229 -41.02 13.71 -40.24
CA MET A 229 -42.43 14.05 -40.56
C MET A 229 -43.53 13.71 -39.56
#